data_AF-A0A7W1ZRZ6-F1
#
_entry.id   AF-A0A7W1ZRZ6-F1
#
_cell.length_a   1.000
_cell.length_b   1.000
_cell.length_c   1.000
_cell.angle_alpha   90.00
_cell.angle_beta   90.00
_cell.angle_gamma   90.00
#
_symmetry.space_group_name_H-M   'P 1'
#
loop_
_entity.id
_entity.type
_entity.pdbx_description
1 polymer ?
#
loop_
_entity_poly.entity_id
_entity_poly.type
_entity_poly.pdbx_seq_one_letter_code
_entity_poly.pdbx_strand_id
1 'polypeptide(L)'
;MKKLLTVMVLCLAASAFASNSVIVVGSEEYKSVAVGLVRKADYVAVTASLRNDQRDSALRNEELNRAVQTIVQGADKTKNIIAKIGAPTLNTRDTSKFSSYPTAESRVSVVLYHSLGTNTIYNASRELKQFVKTLKLPEKVSVDLSVTRLAVDSPEQYRNEILSRLQEEIKQATTRLGHGRATLSGLESPVFVRQVDEENVELFLNYKLSVEKE
;
A
#
# COMPACT_ATOMS: atom_id res chain seq x y z
N MET A 1 8.82 -3.19 69.16
CA MET A 1 7.65 -2.85 68.32
C MET A 1 8.06 -1.78 67.29
N LYS A 2 8.29 -2.18 66.03
CA LYS A 2 8.35 -1.40 64.76
C LYS A 2 9.11 -2.27 63.72
N LYS A 3 8.39 -2.84 62.76
CA LYS A 3 8.30 -2.47 61.33
C LYS A 3 9.54 -2.85 60.49
N LEU A 4 9.40 -3.78 59.55
CA LEU A 4 9.34 -3.51 58.10
C LEU A 4 9.18 -4.85 57.34
N LEU A 5 8.06 -5.04 56.65
CA LEU A 5 7.86 -6.10 55.67
C LEU A 5 7.92 -5.43 54.30
N THR A 6 9.00 -5.65 53.56
CA THR A 6 9.20 -5.10 52.21
C THR A 6 8.51 -6.01 51.21
N VAL A 7 7.38 -5.56 50.66
CA VAL A 7 6.70 -6.23 49.56
C VAL A 7 7.37 -5.82 48.25
N MET A 8 8.02 -6.77 47.59
CA MET A 8 8.64 -6.63 46.29
C MET A 8 7.55 -6.69 45.21
N VAL A 9 7.22 -5.55 44.61
CA VAL A 9 6.28 -5.46 43.48
C VAL A 9 7.03 -5.83 42.20
N LEU A 10 6.66 -6.96 41.62
CA LEU A 10 7.17 -7.44 40.34
C LEU A 10 6.40 -6.72 39.21
N CYS A 11 6.99 -5.69 38.61
CA CYS A 11 6.46 -5.08 37.39
C CYS A 11 6.59 -6.06 36.22
N LEU A 12 5.46 -6.62 35.77
CA LEU A 12 5.37 -7.22 34.44
C LEU A 12 5.49 -6.11 33.39
N ALA A 13 6.61 -6.10 32.67
CA ALA A 13 6.73 -5.33 31.43
C ALA A 13 5.87 -6.01 30.35
N ALA A 14 4.73 -5.42 30.02
CA ALA A 14 3.98 -5.80 28.83
C ALA A 14 4.74 -5.31 27.59
N SER A 15 5.28 -6.24 26.82
CA SER A 15 5.85 -5.97 25.51
C SER A 15 4.74 -5.44 24.59
N ALA A 16 4.77 -4.16 24.26
CA ALA A 16 3.89 -3.58 23.26
C ALA A 16 4.27 -4.15 21.89
N PHE A 17 3.40 -4.98 21.31
CA PHE A 17 3.50 -5.39 19.92
C PHE A 17 3.30 -4.16 19.04
N ALA A 18 4.38 -3.67 18.43
CA ALA A 18 4.30 -2.67 17.38
C ALA A 18 3.58 -3.30 16.17
N SER A 19 2.32 -2.93 15.98
CA SER A 19 1.54 -3.28 14.79
C SER A 19 2.12 -2.55 13.59
N ASN A 20 2.92 -3.26 12.78
CA ASN A 20 3.40 -2.75 11.49
C ASN A 20 2.27 -2.87 10.45
N SER A 21 1.51 -1.80 10.24
CA SER A 21 0.44 -1.75 9.25
C SER A 21 1.00 -1.67 7.82
N VAL A 22 0.71 -2.69 7.00
CA VAL A 22 1.08 -2.73 5.58
C VAL A 22 -0.15 -2.41 4.76
N ILE A 23 -0.15 -1.27 4.04
CA ILE A 23 -1.27 -0.85 3.21
C ILE A 23 -0.94 -1.18 1.76
N VAL A 24 -1.80 -1.96 1.09
CA VAL A 24 -1.60 -2.40 -0.30
C VAL A 24 -2.62 -1.75 -1.22
N VAL A 25 -2.15 -1.21 -2.35
CA VAL A 25 -2.97 -0.51 -3.35
C VAL A 25 -3.46 -1.50 -4.41
N GLY A 26 -4.76 -1.46 -4.73
CA GLY A 26 -5.36 -2.36 -5.71
C GLY A 26 -4.82 -2.16 -7.15
N SER A 27 -4.62 -3.25 -7.89
CA SER A 27 -4.30 -3.24 -9.34
C SER A 27 -5.53 -3.63 -10.18
N GLU A 28 -5.69 -3.05 -11.37
CA GLU A 28 -6.79 -3.38 -12.30
C GLU A 28 -6.54 -4.66 -13.12
N GLU A 29 -5.31 -5.19 -13.15
CA GLU A 29 -4.83 -5.98 -14.30
C GLU A 29 -4.65 -7.51 -14.09
N TYR A 30 -5.37 -8.11 -13.13
CA TYR A 30 -5.31 -9.57 -12.95
C TYR A 30 -6.60 -10.27 -13.42
N LYS A 31 -6.45 -11.24 -14.34
CA LYS A 31 -7.51 -12.21 -14.68
C LYS A 31 -7.97 -12.93 -13.41
N SER A 32 -9.28 -13.11 -13.26
CA SER A 32 -9.88 -13.70 -12.05
C SER A 32 -9.25 -15.04 -11.71
N VAL A 33 -8.64 -15.11 -10.53
CA VAL A 33 -8.58 -16.38 -9.79
C VAL A 33 -10.01 -16.69 -9.32
N ALA A 34 -10.34 -17.97 -9.16
CA ALA A 34 -11.70 -18.38 -8.84
C ALA A 34 -12.08 -18.07 -7.38
N VAL A 35 -11.09 -18.00 -6.49
CA VAL A 35 -11.26 -17.68 -5.07
C VAL A 35 -10.73 -16.30 -4.74
N GLY A 36 -11.63 -15.41 -4.36
CA GLY A 36 -11.33 -14.10 -3.78
C GLY A 36 -12.25 -13.77 -2.62
N LEU A 37 -11.85 -12.77 -1.84
CA LEU A 37 -12.58 -12.26 -0.69
C LEU A 37 -12.91 -10.79 -0.90
N VAL A 38 -14.19 -10.46 -1.06
CA VAL A 38 -14.65 -9.07 -1.18
C VAL A 38 -14.76 -8.44 0.22
N ARG A 39 -14.15 -7.27 0.37
CA ARG A 39 -14.16 -6.44 1.58
C ARG A 39 -14.29 -4.97 1.21
N LYS A 40 -14.92 -4.20 2.09
CA LYS A 40 -14.90 -2.74 1.99
C LYS A 40 -13.47 -2.25 2.14
N ALA A 41 -13.07 -1.28 1.33
CA ALA A 41 -11.77 -0.65 1.43
C ALA A 41 -11.65 0.21 2.69
N ASP A 42 -10.47 0.17 3.31
CA ASP A 42 -10.18 0.97 4.51
C ASP A 42 -9.70 2.38 4.13
N TYR A 43 -9.03 2.50 2.98
CA TYR A 43 -8.38 3.72 2.53
C TYR A 43 -8.61 4.01 1.06
N VAL A 44 -8.50 5.29 0.75
CA VAL A 44 -8.27 5.81 -0.60
C VAL A 44 -6.80 6.20 -0.71
N ALA A 45 -6.12 5.72 -1.74
CA ALA A 45 -4.72 5.99 -2.01
C ALA A 45 -4.54 6.83 -3.27
N VAL A 46 -3.64 7.82 -3.21
CA VAL A 46 -3.16 8.62 -4.34
C VAL A 46 -1.65 8.70 -4.28
N THR A 47 -0.97 8.49 -5.39
CA THR A 47 0.49 8.66 -5.47
C THR A 47 0.81 10.09 -5.91
N ALA A 48 1.53 10.83 -5.06
CA ALA A 48 2.15 12.10 -5.40
C ALA A 48 3.55 11.83 -5.98
N SER A 49 3.76 12.20 -7.24
CA SER A 49 5.05 12.16 -7.91
C SER A 49 5.68 13.53 -7.84
N LEU A 50 6.77 13.64 -7.09
CA LEU A 50 7.53 14.88 -6.94
C LEU A 50 8.70 14.87 -7.91
N ARG A 51 8.92 16.00 -8.58
CA ARG A 51 9.95 16.17 -9.60
C ARG A 51 10.70 17.48 -9.42
N ASN A 52 12.03 17.43 -9.56
CA ASN A 52 12.90 18.61 -9.59
C ASN A 52 13.91 18.49 -10.76
N ASP A 53 14.06 19.57 -11.52
CA ASP A 53 14.88 19.70 -12.73
C ASP A 53 16.05 20.69 -12.60
N GLN A 54 16.38 21.14 -11.38
CA GLN A 54 17.52 22.04 -11.16
C GLN A 54 18.83 21.43 -11.66
N ARG A 55 19.80 22.25 -12.10
CA ARG A 55 21.07 21.75 -12.64
C ARG A 55 21.94 21.05 -11.59
N ASP A 56 21.99 21.58 -10.37
CA ASP A 56 22.78 21.04 -9.27
C ASP A 56 22.09 19.84 -8.63
N SER A 57 22.76 18.68 -8.62
CA SER A 57 22.23 17.44 -8.06
C SER A 57 22.06 17.45 -6.54
N ALA A 58 22.94 18.14 -5.82
CA ALA A 58 22.86 18.22 -4.37
C ALA A 58 21.63 19.05 -3.96
N LEU A 59 21.46 20.21 -4.59
CA LEU A 59 20.28 21.07 -4.37
C LEU A 59 18.98 20.37 -4.79
N ARG A 60 18.96 19.65 -5.93
CA ARG A 60 17.78 18.87 -6.35
C ARG A 60 17.31 17.90 -5.26
N ASN A 61 18.25 17.12 -4.73
CA ASN A 61 17.94 16.08 -3.75
C ASN A 61 17.56 16.68 -2.40
N GLU A 62 18.19 17.79 -1.99
CA GLU A 62 17.82 18.52 -0.78
C GLU A 62 16.38 19.06 -0.86
N GLU A 63 16.03 19.73 -1.96
CA GLU A 63 14.68 20.28 -2.15
C GLU A 63 13.61 19.19 -2.24
N LEU A 64 13.91 18.05 -2.91
CA LEU A 64 13.00 16.91 -2.93
C LEU A 64 12.80 16.30 -1.53
N ASN A 65 13.87 16.14 -0.76
CA ASN A 65 13.78 15.63 0.60
C ASN A 65 12.96 16.58 1.50
N ARG A 66 13.17 17.90 1.36
CA ARG A 66 12.39 18.91 2.07
C ARG A 66 10.91 18.86 1.69
N ALA A 67 10.60 18.68 0.41
CA ALA A 67 9.24 18.53 -0.08
C ALA A 67 8.58 17.26 0.49
N VAL A 68 9.27 16.12 0.47
CA VAL A 68 8.77 14.86 1.08
C VAL A 68 8.52 15.04 2.58
N GLN A 69 9.45 15.64 3.31
CA GLN A 69 9.27 15.92 4.75
C GLN A 69 8.08 16.85 5.01
N THR A 70 7.88 17.86 4.17
CA THR A 70 6.74 18.79 4.27
C THR A 70 5.42 18.04 4.09
N ILE A 71 5.35 17.11 3.14
CA ILE A 71 4.17 16.26 2.92
C ILE A 71 3.92 15.35 4.11
N VAL A 72 4.95 14.65 4.60
CA VAL A 72 4.81 13.71 5.73
C VAL A 72 4.38 14.45 7.00
N GLN A 73 5.05 15.54 7.35
CA GLN A 73 4.69 16.35 8.52
C GLN A 73 3.31 17.00 8.39
N GLY A 74 2.91 17.35 7.17
CA GLY A 74 1.55 17.85 6.89
C GLY A 74 0.50 16.76 7.12
N ALA A 75 0.78 15.53 6.68
CA ALA A 75 -0.10 14.39 6.86
C ALA A 75 -0.24 14.03 8.35
N ASP A 76 0.87 14.00 9.09
CA ASP A 76 0.87 13.73 10.54
C ASP A 76 0.01 14.73 11.35
N LYS A 77 -0.14 15.96 10.84
CA LYS A 77 -0.99 17.01 11.45
C LYS A 77 -2.45 16.94 11.00
N THR A 78 -2.74 16.24 9.90
CA THR A 78 -4.07 16.19 9.31
C THR A 78 -4.76 14.90 9.69
N LYS A 79 -5.87 15.00 10.43
CA LYS A 79 -6.66 13.82 10.78
C LYS A 79 -7.11 13.11 9.51
N ASN A 80 -7.07 11.77 9.55
CA ASN A 80 -7.47 10.86 8.46
C ASN A 80 -6.53 10.77 7.26
N ILE A 81 -5.43 11.54 7.21
CA ILE A 81 -4.43 11.43 6.14
C ILE A 81 -3.16 10.76 6.67
N ILE A 82 -2.63 9.81 5.91
CA ILE A 82 -1.37 9.13 6.21
C ILE A 82 -0.48 9.24 4.97
N ALA A 83 0.78 9.62 5.14
CA ALA A 83 1.76 9.62 4.06
C ALA A 83 2.77 8.48 4.25
N LYS A 84 2.99 7.67 3.21
CA LYS A 84 4.08 6.69 3.16
C LYS A 84 5.00 7.02 2.00
N ILE A 85 6.30 7.10 2.28
CA ILE A 85 7.32 7.42 1.29
C ILE A 85 7.53 6.17 0.41
N GLY A 86 7.38 6.34 -0.90
CA GLY A 86 7.72 5.30 -1.88
C GLY A 86 9.24 5.21 -2.07
N ALA A 87 9.71 4.15 -2.73
CA ALA A 87 11.14 4.04 -3.04
C ALA A 87 11.59 5.25 -3.89
N PRO A 88 12.59 6.05 -3.44
CA PRO A 88 13.09 7.15 -4.24
C PRO A 88 13.76 6.61 -5.50
N THR A 89 13.46 7.21 -6.65
CA THR A 89 14.09 6.86 -7.92
C THR A 89 15.02 7.99 -8.35
N LEU A 90 16.30 7.82 -8.05
CA LEU A 90 17.32 8.76 -8.47
C LEU A 90 17.72 8.44 -9.91
N ASN A 91 17.03 9.05 -10.88
CA ASN A 91 17.44 8.96 -12.27
C ASN A 91 18.57 9.96 -12.54
N THR A 92 19.82 9.57 -12.29
CA THR A 92 20.96 10.17 -13.00
C THR A 92 21.01 9.57 -14.39
N ARG A 93 20.11 10.00 -15.28
CA ARG A 93 20.21 9.58 -16.69
C ARG A 93 21.42 10.28 -17.30
N ASP A 94 22.57 9.60 -17.29
CA ASP A 94 23.62 9.86 -18.27
C ASP A 94 23.01 9.63 -19.64
N THR A 95 22.81 10.72 -20.36
CA THR A 95 22.14 10.71 -21.65
C THR A 95 22.88 9.83 -22.64
N SER A 96 22.13 8.94 -23.28
CA SER A 96 22.52 8.33 -24.54
C SER A 96 23.02 9.41 -25.50
N LYS A 97 24.13 9.13 -26.21
CA LYS A 97 24.90 10.03 -27.10
C LYS A 97 24.12 10.67 -28.27
N PHE A 98 22.80 10.60 -28.30
CA PHE A 98 21.94 10.97 -29.42
C PHE A 98 20.76 11.90 -29.08
N SER A 99 20.60 12.37 -27.83
CA SER A 99 19.56 13.37 -27.49
C SER A 99 20.18 14.75 -27.28
N SER A 100 19.75 15.74 -28.06
CA SER A 100 20.30 17.11 -28.06
C SER A 100 19.98 17.95 -26.80
N TYR A 101 19.26 17.41 -25.80
CA TYR A 101 19.00 18.09 -24.53
C TYR A 101 18.89 17.10 -23.35
N PRO A 102 19.96 16.90 -22.57
CA PRO A 102 19.90 16.29 -21.23
C PRO A 102 19.28 17.27 -20.23
N THR A 103 18.04 17.03 -19.77
CA THR A 103 17.55 17.67 -18.53
C THR A 103 17.75 16.68 -17.40
N ALA A 104 18.75 16.93 -16.54
CA ALA A 104 18.95 16.13 -15.33
C ALA A 104 17.73 16.32 -14.41
N GLU A 105 17.02 15.23 -14.11
CA GLU A 105 15.76 15.27 -13.39
C GLU A 105 15.75 14.20 -12.29
N SER A 106 15.41 14.61 -11.06
CA SER A 106 15.24 13.69 -9.92
C SER A 106 13.75 13.50 -9.61
N ARG A 107 13.34 12.27 -9.26
CA ARG A 107 11.95 11.94 -8.90
C ARG A 107 11.86 11.20 -7.56
N VAL A 108 10.80 11.48 -6.82
CA VAL A 108 10.43 10.71 -5.63
C VAL A 108 8.91 10.60 -5.57
N SER A 109 8.41 9.43 -5.17
CA SER A 109 6.98 9.20 -5.01
C SER A 109 6.62 9.12 -3.52
N VAL A 110 5.47 9.70 -3.17
CA VAL A 110 4.86 9.57 -1.85
C VAL A 110 3.45 9.08 -2.04
N VAL A 111 3.08 7.99 -1.38
CA VAL A 111 1.71 7.48 -1.39
C VAL A 111 0.96 8.13 -0.23
N LEU A 112 -0.11 8.82 -0.57
CA LEU A 112 -1.02 9.45 0.38
C LEU A 112 -2.25 8.58 0.53
N TYR A 113 -2.61 8.29 1.76
CA TYR A 113 -3.80 7.54 2.12
C TYR A 113 -4.77 8.43 2.86
N HIS A 114 -6.06 8.27 2.57
CA HIS A 114 -7.15 8.87 3.31
C HIS A 114 -8.05 7.78 3.85
N SER A 115 -8.31 7.76 5.16
CA SER A 115 -9.24 6.79 5.77
C SER A 115 -10.64 6.99 5.20
N LEU A 116 -11.28 5.91 4.73
CA LEU A 116 -12.63 5.99 4.17
C LEU A 116 -13.68 6.12 5.27
N GLY A 117 -13.74 5.19 6.23
CA GLY A 117 -14.79 5.20 7.26
C GLY A 117 -16.20 5.30 6.65
N THR A 118 -16.86 6.44 6.85
CA THR A 118 -18.18 6.80 6.26
C THR A 118 -18.08 7.74 5.05
N ASN A 119 -16.87 8.10 4.64
CA ASN A 119 -16.60 9.00 3.52
C ASN A 119 -16.64 8.24 2.17
N THR A 120 -16.84 8.98 1.08
CA THR A 120 -16.83 8.43 -0.28
C THR A 120 -15.47 8.59 -0.93
N ILE A 121 -15.15 7.76 -1.94
CA ILE A 121 -13.91 7.91 -2.73
C ILE A 121 -13.75 9.34 -3.25
N TYR A 122 -14.83 9.94 -3.73
CA TYR A 122 -14.81 11.27 -4.33
C TYR A 122 -14.39 12.35 -3.32
N ASN A 123 -15.01 12.35 -2.14
CA ASN A 123 -14.71 13.32 -1.10
C ASN A 123 -13.30 13.12 -0.54
N ALA A 124 -12.91 11.88 -0.25
CA ALA A 124 -11.56 11.55 0.20
C ALA A 124 -10.50 11.98 -0.84
N SER A 125 -10.76 11.76 -2.13
CA SER A 125 -9.88 12.21 -3.23
C SER A 125 -9.77 13.72 -3.30
N ARG A 126 -10.89 14.45 -3.11
CA ARG A 126 -10.90 15.91 -3.09
C ARG A 126 -10.10 16.44 -1.91
N GLU A 127 -10.26 15.84 -0.74
CA GLU A 127 -9.52 16.21 0.48
C GLU A 127 -8.02 15.96 0.32
N LEU A 128 -7.59 14.83 -0.25
CA LEU A 128 -6.19 14.58 -0.59
C LEU A 128 -5.62 15.62 -1.58
N LYS A 129 -6.38 15.94 -2.64
CA LYS A 129 -5.97 16.97 -3.60
C LYS A 129 -5.86 18.34 -2.94
N GLN A 130 -6.80 18.70 -2.07
CA GLN A 130 -6.79 19.96 -1.36
C GLN A 130 -5.63 20.03 -0.37
N PHE A 131 -5.37 18.94 0.35
CA PHE A 131 -4.25 18.79 1.26
C PHE A 131 -2.91 19.08 0.54
N VAL A 132 -2.66 18.45 -0.60
CA VAL A 132 -1.41 18.69 -1.36
C VAL A 132 -1.29 20.14 -1.82
N LYS A 133 -2.42 20.78 -2.21
CA LYS A 133 -2.46 22.18 -2.64
C LYS A 133 -2.19 23.19 -1.53
N THR A 134 -2.50 22.86 -0.27
CA THR A 134 -2.29 23.78 0.86
C THR A 134 -0.87 23.71 1.41
N LEU A 135 -0.09 22.70 1.04
CA LEU A 135 1.30 22.57 1.45
C LEU A 135 2.18 23.61 0.76
N LYS A 136 3.05 24.24 1.55
CA LYS A 136 4.10 25.15 1.05
C LYS A 136 5.30 24.32 0.60
N LEU A 137 5.24 23.82 -0.63
CA LEU A 137 6.34 23.08 -1.24
C LEU A 137 7.41 24.03 -1.80
N PRO A 138 8.67 23.59 -1.92
CA PRO A 138 9.70 24.38 -2.58
C PRO A 138 9.34 24.73 -4.02
N GLU A 139 9.68 25.94 -4.47
CA GLU A 139 9.27 26.49 -5.79
C GLU A 139 9.76 25.66 -6.99
N LYS A 140 10.88 24.94 -6.83
CA LYS A 140 11.49 24.12 -7.89
C LYS A 140 11.03 22.66 -7.88
N VAL A 141 10.04 22.34 -7.06
CA VAL A 141 9.45 21.00 -6.99
C VAL A 141 8.05 21.03 -7.58
N SER A 142 7.86 20.26 -8.65
CA SER A 142 6.54 19.98 -9.23
C SER A 142 5.93 18.72 -8.62
N VAL A 143 4.61 18.70 -8.44
CA VAL A 143 3.87 17.57 -7.89
C VAL A 143 2.73 17.18 -8.80
N ASP A 144 2.75 15.92 -9.24
CA ASP A 144 1.70 15.31 -10.05
C ASP A 144 1.01 14.20 -9.25
N LEU A 145 -0.32 14.24 -9.21
CA LEU A 145 -1.13 13.25 -8.49
C LEU A 145 -1.62 12.17 -9.45
N SER A 146 -1.44 10.91 -9.08
CA SER A 146 -1.95 9.77 -9.84
C SER A 146 -3.47 9.66 -9.78
N VAL A 147 -4.01 8.71 -10.54
CA VAL A 147 -5.37 8.22 -10.33
C VAL A 147 -5.54 7.73 -8.89
N THR A 148 -6.74 7.95 -8.38
CA THR A 148 -7.18 7.44 -7.08
C THR A 148 -7.39 5.93 -7.15
N ARG A 149 -6.97 5.21 -6.12
CA ARG A 149 -7.23 3.76 -5.98
C ARG A 149 -7.69 3.40 -4.58
N LEU A 150 -8.42 2.30 -4.45
CA LEU A 150 -8.75 1.73 -3.15
C LEU A 150 -7.59 0.94 -2.55
N ALA A 151 -7.50 0.95 -1.23
CA ALA A 151 -6.50 0.23 -0.47
C ALA A 151 -7.08 -0.37 0.82
N VAL A 152 -6.50 -1.49 1.25
CA VAL A 152 -6.84 -2.20 2.49
C VAL A 152 -5.62 -2.27 3.38
N ASP A 153 -5.86 -2.18 4.69
CA ASP A 153 -4.82 -2.37 5.69
C ASP A 153 -4.62 -3.84 6.01
N SER A 154 -3.36 -4.24 6.00
CA SER A 154 -2.89 -5.55 6.44
C SER A 154 -3.63 -6.70 5.75
N PRO A 155 -3.63 -6.78 4.40
CA PRO A 155 -4.39 -7.79 3.67
C PRO A 155 -4.00 -9.24 4.01
N GLU A 156 -2.77 -9.46 4.48
CA GLU A 156 -2.28 -10.77 4.94
C GLU A 156 -3.07 -11.36 6.10
N GLN A 157 -3.76 -10.53 6.91
CA GLN A 157 -4.60 -11.05 8.00
C GLN A 157 -5.74 -11.94 7.47
N TYR A 158 -6.15 -11.74 6.22
CA TYR A 158 -7.22 -12.48 5.56
C TYR A 158 -6.74 -13.75 4.87
N ARG A 159 -5.43 -14.05 4.89
CA ARG A 159 -4.83 -15.19 4.19
C ARG A 159 -5.50 -16.52 4.56
N ASN A 160 -5.71 -16.77 5.86
CA ASN A 160 -6.30 -18.01 6.34
C ASN A 160 -7.77 -18.17 5.87
N GLU A 161 -8.52 -17.06 5.78
CA GLU A 161 -9.89 -17.09 5.27
C GLU A 161 -9.90 -17.43 3.77
N ILE A 162 -8.99 -16.84 2.98
CA ILE A 162 -8.85 -17.12 1.54
C ILE A 162 -8.47 -18.60 1.33
N LEU A 163 -7.51 -19.12 2.11
CA LEU A 163 -7.09 -20.52 2.03
C LEU A 163 -8.24 -21.48 2.38
N SER A 164 -9.08 -21.14 3.36
CA SER A 164 -10.23 -21.95 3.74
C SER A 164 -11.26 -22.02 2.62
N ARG A 165 -11.54 -20.90 1.95
CA ARG A 165 -12.43 -20.86 0.77
C ARG A 165 -11.85 -21.65 -0.40
N LEU A 166 -10.54 -21.59 -0.59
CA LEU A 166 -9.85 -22.35 -1.62
C LEU A 166 -9.89 -23.85 -1.37
N GLN A 167 -9.75 -24.29 -0.13
CA GLN A 167 -9.91 -25.70 0.25
C GLN A 167 -11.32 -26.21 -0.09
N GLU A 168 -12.35 -25.43 0.21
CA GLU A 168 -13.73 -25.76 -0.11
C GLU A 168 -13.96 -25.84 -1.62
N GLU A 169 -13.42 -24.88 -2.39
CA GLU A 169 -13.52 -24.90 -3.85
C GLU A 169 -12.83 -26.13 -4.46
N ILE A 170 -11.62 -26.46 -3.99
CA ILE A 170 -10.89 -27.64 -4.46
C ILE A 170 -11.68 -28.92 -4.16
N LYS A 171 -12.23 -29.05 -2.95
CA LYS A 171 -13.05 -30.21 -2.56
C LYS A 171 -14.28 -30.35 -3.47
N GLN A 172 -14.94 -29.24 -3.81
CA GLN A 172 -16.07 -29.25 -4.73
C GLN A 172 -15.64 -29.62 -6.15
N ALA A 173 -14.51 -29.09 -6.63
CA ALA A 173 -13.98 -29.41 -7.96
C ALA A 173 -13.59 -30.89 -8.08
N THR A 174 -12.86 -31.45 -7.10
CA THR A 174 -12.46 -32.87 -7.10
C THR A 174 -13.65 -33.81 -6.99
N THR A 175 -14.70 -33.43 -6.24
CA THR A 175 -15.93 -34.22 -6.13
C THR A 175 -16.67 -34.27 -7.47
N ARG A 176 -16.77 -33.14 -8.18
CA ARG A 176 -17.43 -33.07 -9.49
C ARG A 176 -16.68 -33.84 -10.58
N LEU A 177 -15.36 -33.95 -10.47
CA LEU A 177 -14.50 -34.62 -11.45
C LEU A 177 -14.35 -36.13 -11.21
N GLY A 178 -15.00 -36.68 -10.18
CA GLY A 178 -15.09 -38.13 -9.95
C GLY A 178 -13.85 -38.75 -9.31
N HIS A 179 -13.18 -37.99 -8.42
CA HIS A 179 -11.89 -38.30 -7.80
C HIS A 179 -10.70 -38.15 -8.75
N GLY A 180 -9.75 -37.34 -8.33
CA GLY A 180 -8.53 -37.02 -9.08
C GLY A 180 -7.54 -36.30 -8.16
N ARG A 181 -6.28 -36.22 -8.58
CA ARG A 181 -5.23 -35.53 -7.83
C ARG A 181 -5.29 -34.03 -8.13
N ALA A 182 -5.55 -33.23 -7.10
CA ALA A 182 -5.44 -31.77 -7.20
C ALA A 182 -4.04 -31.32 -6.75
N THR A 183 -3.34 -30.61 -7.62
CA THR A 183 -2.05 -29.98 -7.35
C THR A 183 -2.24 -28.47 -7.33
N LEU A 184 -1.75 -27.84 -6.26
CA LEU A 184 -1.89 -26.42 -6.02
C LEU A 184 -0.51 -25.79 -5.89
N SER A 185 -0.28 -24.68 -6.61
CA SER A 185 0.99 -23.93 -6.58
C SER A 185 0.72 -22.42 -6.51
N GLY A 186 1.72 -21.63 -6.08
CA GLY A 186 1.60 -20.16 -5.95
C GLY A 186 1.05 -19.69 -4.61
N LEU A 187 0.83 -20.60 -3.65
CA LEU A 187 0.36 -20.28 -2.30
C LEU A 187 1.37 -19.55 -1.43
N GLU A 188 2.63 -19.45 -1.86
CA GLU A 188 3.68 -18.66 -1.24
C GLU A 188 3.56 -17.16 -1.55
N SER A 189 2.76 -16.81 -2.56
CA SER A 189 2.56 -15.42 -2.95
C SER A 189 1.91 -14.58 -1.85
N PRO A 190 2.17 -13.26 -1.78
CA PRO A 190 1.43 -12.38 -0.89
C PRO A 190 -0.05 -12.29 -1.29
N VAL A 191 -0.89 -11.84 -0.36
CA VAL A 191 -2.28 -11.49 -0.64
C VAL A 191 -2.30 -10.25 -1.51
N PHE A 192 -2.84 -10.41 -2.71
CA PHE A 192 -3.06 -9.31 -3.65
C PHE A 192 -4.39 -8.64 -3.39
N VAL A 193 -4.45 -7.37 -3.77
CA VAL A 193 -5.64 -6.53 -3.69
C VAL A 193 -5.97 -6.05 -5.10
N ARG A 194 -7.25 -6.09 -5.46
CA ARG A 194 -7.78 -5.41 -6.67
C ARG A 194 -9.09 -4.72 -6.35
N GLN A 195 -9.34 -3.61 -7.04
CA GLN A 195 -10.60 -2.89 -6.89
C GLN A 195 -11.70 -3.60 -7.69
N VAL A 196 -12.86 -3.81 -7.08
CA VAL A 196 -14.03 -4.42 -7.74
C VAL A 196 -15.13 -3.40 -8.03
N ASP A 197 -15.30 -2.41 -7.15
CA ASP A 197 -16.26 -1.31 -7.33
C ASP A 197 -15.78 -0.03 -6.60
N GLU A 198 -16.68 0.92 -6.36
CA GLU A 198 -16.38 2.22 -5.72
C GLU A 198 -16.18 2.15 -4.19
N GLU A 199 -16.41 1.01 -3.54
CA GLU A 199 -16.24 0.89 -2.08
C GLU A 199 -15.50 -0.37 -1.69
N ASN A 200 -15.46 -1.37 -2.57
CA ASN A 200 -14.98 -2.70 -2.27
C ASN A 200 -13.73 -3.05 -3.07
N VAL A 201 -12.90 -3.83 -2.41
CA VAL A 201 -11.77 -4.52 -3.00
C VAL A 201 -11.92 -6.02 -2.83
N GLU A 202 -11.29 -6.75 -3.72
CA GLU A 202 -11.14 -8.19 -3.63
C GLU A 202 -9.70 -8.51 -3.22
N LEU A 203 -9.60 -9.32 -2.17
CA LEU A 203 -8.37 -9.89 -1.67
C LEU A 203 -8.22 -11.30 -2.22
N PHE A 204 -7.08 -11.61 -2.82
CA PHE A 204 -6.89 -12.90 -3.47
C PHE A 204 -5.44 -13.39 -3.41
N LEU A 205 -5.25 -14.70 -3.59
CA LEU A 205 -3.93 -15.30 -3.78
C LEU A 205 -3.77 -15.63 -5.27
N ASN A 206 -2.59 -15.35 -5.83
CA ASN A 206 -2.28 -15.73 -7.20
C ASN A 206 -1.83 -17.20 -7.24
N TYR A 207 -2.79 -18.12 -7.33
CA TYR A 207 -2.54 -19.56 -7.34
C TYR A 207 -2.83 -20.20 -8.71
N LYS A 208 -2.27 -21.39 -8.92
CA LYS A 208 -2.62 -22.28 -10.03
C LYS A 208 -3.09 -23.62 -9.49
N LEU A 209 -4.27 -24.04 -9.93
CA LEU A 209 -4.86 -25.33 -9.62
C LEU A 209 -4.79 -26.22 -10.88
N SER A 210 -4.20 -27.40 -10.74
CA SER A 210 -4.20 -28.46 -11.74
C SER A 210 -4.93 -29.67 -11.15
N VAL A 211 -5.93 -30.18 -11.87
CA VAL A 211 -6.64 -31.40 -11.47
C VAL A 211 -6.39 -32.45 -12.53
N GLU A 212 -5.79 -33.56 -12.12
CA GLU A 212 -5.53 -34.71 -12.97
C GLU A 212 -6.48 -35.84 -12.57
N LYS A 213 -7.13 -36.44 -13.57
CA LYS A 213 -7.93 -37.65 -13.38
C LYS A 213 -6.99 -38.84 -13.25
N GLU A 214 -7.19 -39.69 -12.25
CA GLU A 214 -6.49 -40.98 -12.17
C GLU A 214 -6.92 -41.93 -13.28
#